data_AF-A0A967GDI5-F1
#
_entry.id   AF-A0A967GDI5-F1
#
_cell.length_a   1.000
_cell.length_b   1.000
_cell.length_c   1.000
_cell.angle_alpha   90.00
_cell.angle_beta   90.00
_cell.angle_gamma   90.00
#
_symmetry.space_group_name_H-M   'P 1'
#
loop_
_entity.id
_entity.type
_entity.pdbx_description
1 polymer ?
#
loop_
_entity_poly.entity_id
_entity_poly.type
_entity_poly.pdbx_seq_one_letter_code
_entity_poly.pdbx_strand_id
1 'polypeptide(L)' 'GQAVVGAAQPRLRELARPHATLTFGRDAGTFHAEDVTVDDGGRQGFTGVHGSTRLALRAGMPGPHGCEP' A
#
# COMPACT_ATOMS: atom_id res chain seq x y z
N GLY A 1 -8.46 17.79 -8.36
CA GLY A 1 -7.21 17.06 -8.12
C GLY A 1 -7.52 15.73 -7.45
N GLN A 2 -6.59 14.77 -7.54
CA GLN A 2 -6.69 13.47 -6.88
C GLN A 2 -5.59 13.34 -5.84
N ALA A 3 -5.90 12.77 -4.69
CA ALA A 3 -4.97 12.50 -3.60
C ALA A 3 -4.76 10.99 -3.43
N VAL A 4 -3.54 10.61 -3.02
CA VAL A 4 -3.18 9.23 -2.69
C VAL A 4 -2.62 9.23 -1.27
N VAL A 5 -3.25 8.49 -0.36
CA VAL A 5 -2.91 8.50 1.08
C VAL A 5 -2.85 7.10 1.66
N GLY A 6 -2.04 6.91 2.71
CA GLY A 6 -1.98 5.66 3.46
C GLY A 6 -3.32 5.37 4.16
N ALA A 7 -3.77 4.11 4.13
CA ALA A 7 -5.05 3.71 4.69
C ALA A 7 -5.09 3.80 6.23
N ALA A 8 -3.98 3.56 6.95
CA ALA A 8 -3.94 3.72 8.40
C ALA A 8 -3.67 5.17 8.85
N GLN A 9 -3.75 6.15 7.94
CA GLN A 9 -3.48 7.57 8.23
C GLN A 9 -4.76 8.41 8.19
N PRO A 10 -5.64 8.35 9.21
CA PRO A 10 -6.92 9.06 9.20
C PRO A 10 -6.75 10.58 9.11
N ARG A 11 -5.68 11.14 9.67
CA ARG A 11 -5.37 12.57 9.59
C ARG A 11 -5.05 13.02 8.17
N LEU A 12 -4.34 12.20 7.39
CA LEU A 12 -4.03 12.50 5.99
C LEU A 12 -5.27 12.40 5.12
N ARG A 13 -6.15 11.43 5.41
CA ARG A 13 -7.44 11.31 4.74
C ARG A 13 -8.34 12.52 5.01
N GLU A 14 -8.34 13.05 6.22
CA GLU A 14 -9.05 14.27 6.58
C GLU A 14 -8.55 15.48 5.76
N LEU A 15 -7.24 15.65 5.71
CA LEU A 15 -6.60 16.73 4.95
C LEU A 15 -6.91 16.63 3.44
N ALA A 16 -7.04 15.40 2.92
CA ALA A 16 -7.33 15.13 1.52
C ALA A 16 -8.82 15.25 1.13
N ARG A 17 -9.73 15.46 2.10
CA ARG A 17 -11.19 15.55 1.85
C ARG A 17 -11.63 16.43 0.68
N PRO A 18 -11.00 17.58 0.39
CA PRO A 18 -11.36 18.40 -0.78
C PRO A 18 -11.08 17.73 -2.14
N HIS A 19 -10.47 16.54 -2.16
CA HIS A 19 -10.03 15.83 -3.35
C HIS A 19 -10.61 14.42 -3.43
N ALA A 20 -10.77 13.90 -4.65
CA ALA A 20 -10.98 12.47 -4.84
C ALA A 20 -9.77 11.72 -4.27
N THR A 21 -9.99 10.78 -3.36
CA THR A 21 -8.92 10.15 -2.58
C THR A 21 -8.85 8.66 -2.86
N LEU A 22 -7.67 8.18 -3.28
CA LEU A 22 -7.32 6.75 -3.29
C LEU A 22 -6.53 6.43 -2.03
N THR A 23 -6.82 5.27 -1.43
CA THR A 23 -6.07 4.78 -0.28
C THR A 23 -5.25 3.56 -0.64
N PHE A 24 -4.06 3.44 -0.04
CA PHE A 24 -3.22 2.25 -0.15
C PHE A 24 -2.81 1.77 1.25
N GLY A 25 -2.68 0.46 1.44
CA GLY A 25 -2.24 -0.10 2.71
C GLY A 25 -2.03 -1.60 2.63
N ARG A 26 -1.53 -2.22 3.69
CA ARG A 26 -1.38 -3.68 3.73
C ARG A 26 -2.73 -4.36 3.94
N ASP A 27 -3.43 -3.96 4.99
CA ASP A 27 -4.64 -4.66 5.45
C ASP A 27 -5.94 -4.03 4.94
N ALA A 28 -5.86 -2.79 4.45
CA ALA A 28 -7.00 -2.05 3.94
C ALA A 28 -6.55 -0.99 2.93
N GLY A 29 -7.48 -0.58 2.06
CA GLY A 29 -7.25 0.46 1.07
C GLY A 29 -8.09 0.23 -0.19
N THR A 30 -8.12 1.22 -1.07
CA THR A 30 -8.53 1.00 -2.46
C THR A 30 -7.53 0.07 -3.16
N PHE A 31 -6.25 0.26 -2.85
CA PHE A 31 -5.17 -0.64 -3.20
C PHE A 31 -4.68 -1.33 -1.93
N HIS A 32 -4.46 -2.63 -1.97
CA HIS A 32 -3.86 -3.32 -0.83
C HIS A 32 -2.85 -4.39 -1.22
N ALA A 33 -2.02 -4.79 -0.26
CA ALA A 33 -0.96 -5.78 -0.46
C ALA A 33 -1.30 -7.10 0.24
N GLU A 34 -1.27 -8.19 -0.51
CA GLU A 34 -1.44 -9.56 -0.01
C GLU A 34 -0.16 -10.37 -0.20
N ASP A 35 -0.09 -11.55 0.42
CA ASP A 35 0.98 -12.53 0.21
C ASP A 35 2.40 -11.96 0.41
N VAL A 36 2.56 -11.10 1.42
CA VAL A 36 3.83 -10.41 1.67
C VAL A 36 4.88 -11.41 2.14
N THR A 37 5.97 -11.51 1.38
CA THR A 37 7.15 -12.34 1.65
C THR A 37 8.40 -11.48 1.75
N VAL A 38 9.41 -11.97 2.46
CA VAL A 38 10.73 -11.34 2.57
C VAL A 38 11.77 -12.38 2.18
N ASP A 39 12.66 -12.02 1.25
CA ASP A 39 13.77 -12.90 0.85
C ASP A 39 14.96 -12.80 1.83
N ASP A 40 15.95 -13.68 1.66
CA ASP A 40 17.18 -13.70 2.48
C ASP A 40 18.00 -12.40 2.39
N GLY A 41 17.77 -11.61 1.33
CA GLY A 41 18.37 -10.29 1.15
C GLY A 41 17.54 -9.15 1.75
N GLY A 42 16.47 -9.45 2.49
CA GLY A 42 15.58 -8.48 3.12
C GLY A 42 14.63 -7.75 2.16
N ARG A 43 14.52 -8.18 0.90
CA ARG A 43 13.63 -7.57 -0.09
C ARG A 43 12.23 -8.15 0.02
N GLN A 44 11.23 -7.29 -0.12
CA GLN A 44 9.83 -7.69 -0.01
C GLN A 44 9.23 -8.05 -1.38
N GLY A 45 8.50 -9.16 -1.44
CA GLY A 45 7.60 -9.51 -2.53
C GLY A 45 6.15 -9.47 -2.05
N PHE A 46 5.21 -9.02 -2.87
CA PHE A 46 3.78 -8.99 -2.51
C PHE A 46 2.88 -8.98 -3.75
N THR A 47 1.61 -9.33 -3.57
CA THR A 47 0.58 -9.15 -4.59
C THR A 47 -0.16 -7.83 -4.33
N GLY A 48 -0.06 -6.87 -5.24
CA GLY A 48 -0.88 -5.66 -5.22
C GLY A 48 -2.28 -5.95 -5.77
N VAL A 49 -3.32 -5.53 -5.06
CA VAL A 49 -4.72 -5.81 -5.37
C VAL A 49 -5.50 -4.50 -5.54
N HIS A 50 -6.37 -4.44 -6.56
CA HIS A 50 -7.36 -3.38 -6.77
C HIS A 50 -8.63 -3.98 -7.40
N GLY A 51 -9.70 -4.08 -6.62
CA GLY A 51 -10.89 -4.82 -7.03
C GLY A 51 -10.55 -6.28 -7.33
N SER A 52 -10.83 -6.75 -8.55
CA SER A 52 -10.46 -8.10 -9.02
C SER A 52 -9.06 -8.17 -9.65
N THR A 53 -8.37 -7.03 -9.83
CA THR A 53 -7.05 -6.99 -10.47
C THR A 53 -5.97 -7.34 -9.46
N ARG A 54 -5.05 -8.21 -9.85
CA ARG A 54 -3.89 -8.65 -9.05
C ARG A 54 -2.61 -8.50 -9.84
N LEU A 55 -1.55 -8.00 -9.22
CA LEU A 55 -0.22 -7.85 -9.82
C LEU A 55 0.87 -8.27 -8.84
N ALA A 56 1.74 -9.19 -9.25
CA ALA A 56 2.91 -9.57 -8.47
C ALA A 56 3.97 -8.46 -8.52
N LEU A 57 4.41 -8.00 -7.36
CA LEU A 57 5.33 -6.88 -7.17
C LEU A 57 6.50 -7.29 -6.28
N ARG A 58 7.63 -6.61 -6.47
CA ARG A 58 8.83 -6.77 -5.63
C ARG A 58 9.43 -5.41 -5.33
N ALA A 59 9.68 -5.15 -4.06
CA ALA A 59 10.46 -4.00 -3.62
C ALA A 59 11.92 -4.19 -4.04
N GLY A 60 12.46 -3.23 -4.78
CA GLY A 60 13.87 -3.23 -5.20
C GLY A 60 14.84 -2.94 -4.07
N MET A 61 14.35 -2.44 -2.93
CA MET A 61 15.14 -2.08 -1.75
C MET A 61 14.84 -3.04 -0.58
N PRO A 62 15.85 -3.39 0.23
CA PRO A 62 15.65 -4.15 1.46
C PRO A 62 15.04 -3.31 2.59
N GLY A 63 14.17 -3.93 3.39
CA GLY A 63 13.58 -3.34 4.59
C GLY A 63 12.05 -3.35 4.59
N PRO A 64 11.42 -2.98 5.73
CA PRO A 64 9.98 -2.86 5.84
C PRO A 64 9.51 -1.59 5.09
N HIS A 65 9.38 -1.70 3.77
CA HIS A 65 8.85 -0.60 2.97
C HIS A 65 7.33 -0.69 2.98
N GLY A 66 6.68 0.30 3.58
CA GLY A 66 5.21 0.34 3.63
C GLY A 66 4.58 -0.54 4.71
N CYS A 67 5.35 -1.04 5.68
CA CYS A 67 4.76 -1.54 6.93
C CYS A 67 4.36 -0.35 7.80
N GLU A 68 3.07 -0.02 7.82
CA GLU A 68 2.51 0.67 8.98
C GLU A 68 2.58 -0.30 10.17
N PRO A 69 3.02 0.17 11.37
CA PRO A 69 3.12 -0.67 12.57
C PRO A 69 1.76 -1.14 13.09
#